data_AF-A0AAU5QR22-F1
#
_entry.id   AF-A0AAU5QR22-F1
#
_cell.length_a   1.000
_cell.length_b   1.000
_cell.length_c   1.000
_cell.angle_alpha   90.00
_cell.angle_beta   90.00
_cell.angle_gamma   90.00
#
_symmetry.space_group_name_H-M   'P 1'
#
loop_
_entity.id
_entity.type
_entity.pdbx_description
1 polymer ?
#
loop_
_entity_poly.entity_id
_entity_poly.type
_entity_poly.pdbx_seq_one_letter_code
_entity_poly.pdbx_strand_id
1 'polypeptide(L)'
;MQLDHSFTVPAGPDDAWKLFLDLGRVAPCMPGAVLDTLDGDSFTGRVKVKVGAVQMSYRGEGTVSRDGSARSMHLDLSGSETRGSGTASATVTATLAADPLGTRVRVRTDLDITGRPAQFGRGIMTEVGDRIVQQFATRLEELLRDSGGSASVTATTGAVGSPAHSPEPEAVDLGAAVLPVLLRKAAVPTAAVLVTVVVIQLLRRRSRR
;
A
#
# COMPACT_ATOMS: atom_id res chain seq x y z
N MET A 1 3.15 15.25 -10.72
CA MET A 1 1.85 14.58 -11.00
C MET A 1 1.00 14.60 -9.75
N GLN A 2 -0.34 14.58 -9.87
CA GLN A 2 -1.24 14.54 -8.72
C GLN A 2 -1.85 13.15 -8.55
N LEU A 3 -1.89 12.68 -7.30
CA LEU A 3 -2.54 11.44 -6.86
C LEU A 3 -3.52 11.77 -5.73
N ASP A 4 -4.69 11.14 -5.74
CA ASP A 4 -5.74 11.36 -4.75
C ASP A 4 -6.22 9.99 -4.24
N HIS A 5 -6.15 9.79 -2.93
CA HIS A 5 -6.54 8.55 -2.28
C HIS A 5 -7.43 8.84 -1.07
N SER A 6 -8.18 7.83 -0.64
CA SER A 6 -8.93 7.92 0.61
C SER A 6 -9.11 6.56 1.26
N PHE A 7 -9.16 6.55 2.58
CA PHE A 7 -9.45 5.37 3.39
C PHE A 7 -10.25 5.77 4.62
N THR A 8 -10.77 4.78 5.34
CA THR A 8 -11.56 4.99 6.57
C THR A 8 -10.78 4.45 7.75
N VAL A 9 -10.83 5.17 8.86
CA VAL A 9 -10.26 4.78 10.15
C VAL A 9 -11.42 4.48 11.09
N PRO A 10 -11.49 3.30 11.73
CA PRO A 10 -12.59 2.91 12.60
C PRO A 10 -12.46 3.55 14.00
N ALA A 11 -12.31 4.87 14.04
CA ALA A 11 -12.23 5.68 15.24
C ALA A 11 -12.94 7.01 15.01
N GLY A 12 -13.39 7.66 16.10
CA GLY A 12 -13.98 9.00 16.02
C GLY A 12 -12.96 10.03 15.53
N PRO A 13 -13.39 11.14 14.90
CA PRO A 13 -12.49 12.14 14.30
C PRO A 13 -11.42 12.68 15.24
N ASP A 14 -11.74 12.87 16.52
CA ASP A 14 -10.79 13.41 17.49
C ASP A 14 -9.75 12.39 17.92
N ASP A 15 -10.11 11.11 18.04
CA ASP A 15 -9.16 10.05 18.40
C ASP A 15 -8.30 9.65 17.20
N ALA A 16 -8.89 9.60 16.01
CA ALA A 16 -8.14 9.49 14.77
C ALA A 16 -7.14 10.65 14.65
N TRP A 17 -7.57 11.89 14.89
CA TRP A 17 -6.68 13.04 14.85
C TRP A 17 -5.52 12.91 15.84
N LYS A 18 -5.78 12.58 17.11
CA LYS A 18 -4.71 12.32 18.11
C LYS A 18 -3.72 11.24 17.65
N LEU A 19 -4.20 10.17 17.01
CA LEU A 19 -3.34 9.13 16.47
C LEU A 19 -2.41 9.70 15.39
N PHE A 20 -2.95 10.48 14.44
CA PHE A 20 -2.16 11.10 13.37
C PHE A 20 -1.16 12.16 13.88
N LEU A 21 -1.38 12.75 15.05
CA LEU A 21 -0.39 13.63 15.70
C LEU A 21 0.85 12.85 16.17
N ASP A 22 0.71 11.57 16.51
CA ASP A 22 1.80 10.69 16.94
C ASP A 22 2.46 9.99 15.74
N LEU A 23 3.38 10.70 15.08
CA LEU A 23 4.09 10.16 13.93
C LEU A 23 4.94 8.94 14.26
N GLY A 24 5.45 8.81 15.49
CA GLY A 24 6.21 7.63 15.91
C GLY A 24 5.36 6.36 15.91
N ARG A 25 4.09 6.47 16.28
CA ARG A 25 3.13 5.35 16.21
C ARG A 25 2.58 5.11 14.82
N VAL A 26 2.37 6.15 14.02
CA VAL A 26 1.75 6.03 12.69
C VAL A 26 2.76 5.62 11.61
N ALA A 27 4.00 6.12 11.66
CA ALA A 27 5.00 5.85 10.62
C ALA A 27 5.26 4.35 10.36
N PRO A 28 5.30 3.44 11.37
CA PRO A 28 5.43 2.00 11.14
C PRO A 28 4.29 1.38 10.32
N CYS A 29 3.11 2.02 10.26
CA CYS A 29 2.02 1.57 9.41
C CYS A 29 2.30 1.81 7.93
N MET A 30 3.26 2.68 7.57
CA MET A 30 3.61 2.93 6.17
C MET A 30 4.40 1.73 5.60
N PRO A 31 3.87 1.03 4.58
CA PRO A 31 4.47 -0.17 4.06
C PRO A 31 5.80 0.13 3.36
N GLY A 32 6.86 -0.56 3.78
CA GLY A 32 8.21 -0.39 3.23
C GLY A 32 8.93 0.88 3.69
N ALA A 33 8.31 1.70 4.54
CA ALA A 33 8.92 2.88 5.13
C ALA A 33 9.55 2.57 6.49
N VAL A 34 10.64 3.26 6.81
CA VAL A 34 11.30 3.27 8.11
C VAL A 34 11.56 4.72 8.47
N LEU A 35 11.06 5.14 9.63
CA LEU A 35 11.37 6.43 10.23
C LEU A 35 12.72 6.30 10.96
N ASP A 36 13.74 7.00 10.49
CA ASP A 36 15.09 6.93 11.05
C ASP A 36 15.27 7.95 12.19
N THR A 37 14.83 9.19 11.98
CA THR A 37 14.83 10.25 13.01
C THR A 37 13.54 11.04 12.99
N LEU A 38 13.12 11.56 14.15
CA LEU A 38 12.02 12.51 14.30
C LEU A 38 12.44 13.58 15.31
N ASP A 39 12.53 14.82 14.86
CA ASP A 39 12.89 15.99 15.66
C ASP A 39 11.84 17.09 15.46
N GLY A 40 10.87 17.13 16.38
CA GLY A 40 9.70 18.00 16.29
C GLY A 40 8.91 17.76 15.01
N ASP A 41 9.01 18.72 14.09
CA ASP A 41 8.32 18.71 12.80
C ASP A 41 9.18 18.22 11.64
N SER A 42 10.44 17.91 11.87
CA SER A 42 11.37 17.39 10.86
C SER A 42 11.64 15.90 11.08
N PHE A 43 11.80 15.14 10.01
CA PHE A 43 12.14 13.72 10.11
C PHE A 43 13.00 13.24 8.94
N THR A 44 13.74 12.17 9.17
CA THR A 44 14.43 11.43 8.12
C THR A 44 13.95 9.99 8.06
N GLY A 45 14.08 9.38 6.89
CA GLY A 45 13.66 8.00 6.74
C GLY A 45 14.09 7.36 5.44
N ARG A 46 13.70 6.10 5.31
CA ARG A 46 13.94 5.27 4.14
C ARG A 46 12.64 4.65 3.67
N VAL A 47 12.48 4.53 2.35
CA VAL A 47 11.31 3.87 1.76
C VAL A 47 11.79 2.87 0.72
N LYS A 48 11.28 1.64 0.80
CA LYS A 48 11.56 0.56 -0.15
C LYS A 48 10.28 0.19 -0.88
N VAL A 49 10.26 0.42 -2.19
CA VAL A 49 9.10 0.17 -3.06
C VAL A 49 9.48 -0.84 -4.13
N LYS A 50 8.59 -1.79 -4.41
CA LYS A 50 8.73 -2.77 -5.49
C LYS A 50 7.61 -2.57 -6.48
N VAL A 51 7.94 -2.31 -7.75
CA VAL A 51 6.98 -2.16 -8.86
C VAL A 51 7.30 -3.26 -9.88
N GLY A 52 6.44 -4.27 -9.95
CA GLY A 52 6.70 -5.47 -10.74
C GLY A 52 8.02 -6.16 -10.33
N ALA A 53 8.93 -6.31 -11.28
CA ALA A 53 10.26 -6.88 -11.06
C ALA A 53 11.31 -5.85 -10.57
N VAL A 54 10.96 -4.56 -10.53
CA VAL A 54 11.89 -3.48 -10.19
C VAL A 54 11.73 -3.11 -8.72
N GLN A 55 12.82 -3.19 -7.96
CA GLN A 55 12.89 -2.72 -6.59
C GLN A 55 13.69 -1.42 -6.51
N MET A 56 13.16 -0.46 -5.77
CA MET A 56 13.74 0.86 -5.57
C MET A 56 13.77 1.15 -4.08
N SER A 57 14.84 1.80 -3.63
CA SER A 57 15.02 2.18 -2.23
C SER A 57 15.45 3.63 -2.18
N TYR A 58 14.70 4.44 -1.46
CA TYR A 58 14.93 5.86 -1.26
C TYR A 58 15.41 6.12 0.17
N ARG A 59 16.26 7.12 0.31
CA ARG A 59 16.51 7.80 1.58
C ARG A 59 16.13 9.26 1.41
N GLY A 60 15.45 9.80 2.40
CA GLY A 60 14.93 11.14 2.32
C GLY A 60 14.68 11.77 3.67
N GLU A 61 14.17 12.97 3.60
CA GLU A 61 13.79 13.81 4.72
C GLU A 61 12.48 14.51 4.42
N GLY A 62 11.84 15.01 5.45
CA GLY A 62 10.66 15.81 5.28
C GLY A 62 10.27 16.58 6.52
N THR A 63 9.32 17.46 6.32
CA THR A 63 8.70 18.25 7.37
C THR A 63 7.20 17.97 7.42
N VAL A 64 6.60 18.25 8.57
CA VAL A 64 5.17 18.11 8.80
C VAL A 64 4.62 19.35 9.47
N SER A 65 3.49 19.86 9.00
CA SER A 65 2.71 20.89 9.67
C SER A 65 1.27 20.40 9.88
N ARG A 66 0.64 20.90 10.95
CA ARG A 66 -0.63 20.38 11.44
C ARG A 66 -1.58 21.53 11.75
N ASP A 67 -2.80 21.43 11.25
CA ASP A 67 -3.91 22.31 11.58
C ASP A 67 -4.97 21.51 12.33
N GLY A 68 -5.02 21.70 13.64
CA GLY A 68 -5.99 21.04 14.52
C GLY A 68 -7.43 21.50 14.29
N SER A 69 -7.64 22.73 13.80
CA SER A 69 -8.98 23.27 13.54
C SER A 69 -9.61 22.64 12.29
N ALA A 70 -8.81 22.47 11.24
CA ALA A 70 -9.21 21.80 10.01
C ALA A 70 -9.05 20.26 10.06
N ARG A 71 -8.41 19.72 11.11
CA ARG A 71 -7.91 18.33 11.19
C ARG A 71 -7.19 17.95 9.90
N SER A 72 -6.20 18.78 9.55
CA SER A 72 -5.43 18.68 8.32
C SER A 72 -3.94 18.63 8.61
N MET A 73 -3.20 17.80 7.89
CA MET A 73 -1.74 17.73 7.95
C MET A 73 -1.15 17.96 6.56
N HIS A 74 -0.03 18.67 6.53
CA HIS A 74 0.73 18.92 5.32
C HIS A 74 2.16 18.41 5.52
N LEU A 75 2.62 17.56 4.62
CA LEU A 75 3.97 17.02 4.64
C LEU A 75 4.69 17.44 3.37
N ASP A 76 5.92 17.91 3.52
CA ASP A 76 6.83 18.19 2.42
C ASP A 76 8.01 17.24 2.51
N LEU A 77 8.20 16.42 1.48
CA LEU A 77 9.10 15.28 1.47
C LEU A 77 10.06 15.39 0.29
N SER A 78 11.31 15.00 0.49
CA SER A 78 12.24 14.80 -0.61
C SER A 78 13.18 13.63 -0.33
N GLY A 79 13.65 12.97 -1.38
CA GLY A 79 14.55 11.84 -1.25
C GLY A 79 15.19 11.40 -2.54
N SER A 80 16.28 10.66 -2.39
CA SER A 80 17.12 10.16 -3.48
C SER A 80 17.21 8.64 -3.44
N GLU A 81 17.23 8.04 -4.62
CA GLU A 81 17.39 6.60 -4.78
C GLU A 81 18.79 6.19 -4.32
N THR A 82 18.86 5.19 -3.44
CA THR A 82 20.12 4.72 -2.84
C THR A 82 20.96 3.86 -3.79
N ARG A 83 20.35 3.27 -4.82
CA ARG A 83 21.00 2.37 -5.81
C ARG A 83 20.72 2.80 -7.25
N GLY A 84 20.44 4.07 -7.47
CA GLY A 84 20.19 4.63 -8.79
C GLY A 84 20.31 6.14 -8.79
N SER A 85 19.86 6.77 -9.86
CA SER A 85 19.93 8.23 -10.07
C SER A 85 18.56 8.92 -9.97
N GLY A 86 17.53 8.21 -9.50
CA GLY A 86 16.20 8.79 -9.33
C GLY A 86 16.08 9.66 -8.08
N THR A 87 15.27 10.70 -8.17
CA THR A 87 14.82 11.52 -7.04
C THR A 87 13.31 11.45 -6.93
N ALA A 88 12.79 11.74 -5.75
CA ALA A 88 11.37 11.95 -5.51
C ALA A 88 11.19 13.12 -4.55
N SER A 89 10.29 14.04 -4.87
CA SER A 89 9.76 15.01 -3.92
C SER A 89 8.24 14.98 -3.94
N ALA A 90 7.63 15.16 -2.78
CA ALA A 90 6.18 15.10 -2.67
C ALA A 90 5.68 16.10 -1.65
N THR A 91 4.61 16.79 -2.02
CA THR A 91 3.78 17.51 -1.07
C THR A 91 2.52 16.69 -0.83
N VAL A 92 2.25 16.35 0.41
CA VAL A 92 1.12 15.51 0.82
C VAL A 92 0.21 16.30 1.74
N THR A 93 -1.08 16.37 1.40
CA THR A 93 -2.11 16.94 2.27
C THR A 93 -3.08 15.84 2.69
N ALA A 94 -3.18 15.60 3.99
CA ALA A 94 -4.13 14.67 4.59
C ALA A 94 -5.21 15.44 5.35
N THR A 95 -6.48 15.17 5.07
CA THR A 95 -7.63 15.78 5.75
C THR A 95 -8.54 14.73 6.35
N LEU A 96 -8.95 14.95 7.60
CA LEU A 96 -9.80 14.02 8.35
C LEU A 96 -11.20 14.61 8.54
N ALA A 97 -12.20 13.84 8.15
CA ALA A 97 -13.61 14.21 8.29
C ALA A 97 -14.43 13.07 8.90
N ALA A 98 -15.52 13.42 9.57
CA ALA A 98 -16.47 12.43 10.09
C ALA A 98 -17.09 11.60 8.95
N ASP A 99 -17.26 10.31 9.20
CA ASP A 99 -17.88 9.36 8.29
C ASP A 99 -18.74 8.38 9.11
N PRO A 100 -19.85 7.83 8.58
CA PRO A 100 -20.68 6.87 9.32
C PRO A 100 -19.91 5.66 9.88
N LEU A 101 -18.78 5.30 9.26
CA LEU A 101 -17.93 4.18 9.68
C LEU A 101 -16.74 4.61 10.57
N GLY A 102 -16.66 5.88 10.97
CA GLY A 102 -15.59 6.45 11.81
C GLY A 102 -15.07 7.76 11.25
N THR A 103 -13.84 7.74 10.74
CA THR A 103 -13.18 8.92 10.18
C THR A 103 -12.69 8.64 8.78
N ARG A 104 -13.15 9.42 7.80
CA ARG A 104 -12.61 9.39 6.45
C ARG A 104 -11.37 10.26 6.36
N VAL A 105 -10.28 9.66 5.89
CA VAL A 105 -9.03 10.37 5.59
C VAL A 105 -8.93 10.52 4.07
N ARG A 106 -8.78 11.75 3.60
CA ARG A 106 -8.45 12.05 2.19
C ARG A 106 -7.01 12.49 2.11
N VAL A 107 -6.25 11.86 1.22
CA VAL A 107 -4.84 12.13 0.99
C VAL A 107 -4.67 12.61 -0.45
N ARG A 108 -4.26 13.87 -0.60
CA ARG A 108 -3.83 14.43 -1.87
C ARG A 108 -2.31 14.48 -1.89
N THR A 109 -1.70 14.04 -2.98
CA THR A 109 -0.26 14.04 -3.15
C THR A 109 0.11 14.68 -4.48
N ASP A 110 0.95 15.71 -4.42
CA ASP A 110 1.62 16.30 -5.56
C ASP A 110 3.05 15.75 -5.59
N LEU A 111 3.30 14.79 -6.47
CA LEU A 111 4.55 14.02 -6.58
C LEU A 111 5.37 14.45 -7.79
N ASP A 112 6.60 14.88 -7.58
CA ASP A 112 7.64 14.98 -8.61
C ASP A 112 8.61 13.81 -8.47
N ILE A 113 8.90 13.13 -9.58
CA ILE A 113 9.73 11.93 -9.56
C ILE A 113 10.55 11.82 -10.83
N THR A 114 11.81 11.41 -10.67
CA THR A 114 12.76 11.26 -11.77
C THR A 114 13.35 9.85 -11.81
N GLY A 115 14.18 9.59 -12.83
CA GLY A 115 14.86 8.30 -13.00
C GLY A 115 13.95 7.19 -13.52
N ARG A 116 14.30 5.94 -13.22
CA ARG A 116 13.56 4.74 -13.66
C ARG A 116 12.07 4.78 -13.28
N PRO A 117 11.67 5.17 -12.05
CA PRO A 117 10.25 5.17 -11.72
C PRO A 117 9.42 6.11 -12.57
N ALA A 118 9.94 7.27 -12.97
CA ALA A 118 9.21 8.21 -13.82
C ALA A 118 8.74 7.60 -15.16
N GLN A 119 9.36 6.50 -15.59
CA GLN A 119 9.03 5.79 -16.83
C GLN A 119 7.80 4.88 -16.72
N PHE A 120 7.31 4.56 -15.51
CA PHE A 120 6.16 3.66 -15.32
C PHE A 120 4.81 4.27 -15.75
N GLY A 121 4.77 5.58 -16.01
CA GLY A 121 3.54 6.28 -16.38
C GLY A 121 2.52 6.37 -15.23
N ARG A 122 1.43 7.10 -15.46
CA ARG A 122 0.47 7.45 -14.40
C ARG A 122 -0.31 6.25 -13.86
N GLY A 123 -0.72 5.31 -14.73
CA GLY A 123 -1.55 4.16 -14.31
C GLY A 123 -0.87 3.26 -13.29
N ILE A 124 0.40 2.91 -13.52
CA ILE A 124 1.18 2.10 -12.57
C ILE A 124 1.41 2.85 -11.26
N MET A 125 1.69 4.16 -11.33
CA MET A 125 1.87 4.98 -10.12
C MET A 125 0.62 5.04 -9.25
N THR A 126 -0.57 5.14 -9.87
CA THR A 126 -1.84 5.09 -9.15
C THR A 126 -2.05 3.73 -8.49
N GLU A 127 -1.83 2.62 -9.20
CA GLU A 127 -1.99 1.27 -8.64
C GLU A 127 -1.05 1.02 -7.44
N VAL A 128 0.20 1.51 -7.53
CA VAL A 128 1.16 1.42 -6.44
C VAL A 128 0.69 2.27 -5.24
N GLY A 129 0.21 3.49 -5.49
CA GLY A 129 -0.36 4.37 -4.48
C GLY A 129 -1.56 3.73 -3.76
N ASP A 130 -2.52 3.20 -4.52
CA ASP A 130 -3.69 2.50 -3.99
C ASP A 130 -3.28 1.36 -3.05
N ARG A 131 -2.29 0.56 -3.46
CA ARG A 131 -1.83 -0.58 -2.67
C ARG A 131 -1.05 -0.19 -1.42
N ILE A 132 -0.31 0.93 -1.46
CA ILE A 132 0.34 1.50 -0.28
C ILE A 132 -0.72 1.98 0.71
N VAL A 133 -1.73 2.73 0.24
CA VAL A 133 -2.80 3.27 1.08
C VAL A 133 -3.65 2.16 1.70
N GLN A 134 -3.97 1.12 0.92
CA GLN A 134 -4.71 -0.02 1.44
C GLN A 134 -3.96 -0.74 2.57
N GLN A 135 -2.66 -1.00 2.39
CA GLN A 135 -1.85 -1.64 3.44
C GLN A 135 -1.67 -0.75 4.66
N PHE A 136 -1.50 0.56 4.45
CA PHE A 136 -1.44 1.53 5.52
C PHE A 136 -2.73 1.51 6.36
N ALA A 137 -3.89 1.55 5.71
CA ALA A 137 -5.19 1.48 6.38
C ALA A 137 -5.32 0.20 7.20
N THR A 138 -4.98 -0.97 6.63
CA THR A 138 -5.01 -2.26 7.35
C THR A 138 -4.11 -2.25 8.59
N ARG A 139 -2.86 -1.78 8.49
CA ARG A 139 -1.94 -1.71 9.64
C ARG A 139 -2.41 -0.70 10.69
N LEU A 140 -3.03 0.40 10.27
CA LEU A 140 -3.58 1.41 11.18
C LEU A 140 -4.79 0.85 11.96
N GLU A 141 -5.65 0.07 11.31
CA GLU A 141 -6.74 -0.65 11.98
C GLU A 141 -6.21 -1.65 13.00
N GLU A 142 -5.12 -2.35 12.69
CA GLU A 142 -4.44 -3.26 13.63
C GLU A 142 -3.89 -2.52 14.85
N LEU A 143 -3.17 -1.41 14.61
CA LEU A 143 -2.64 -0.55 15.68
C LEU A 143 -3.74 -0.05 16.62
N LEU A 144 -4.90 0.32 16.07
CA LEU A 144 -6.06 0.77 16.85
C LEU A 144 -6.65 -0.36 17.71
N ARG A 145 -6.72 -1.57 17.18
CA ARG A 145 -7.22 -2.75 17.89
C ARG A 145 -6.32 -3.12 19.08
N ASP A 146 -5.01 -3.09 18.87
CA ASP A 146 -4.03 -3.39 19.92
C ASP A 146 -4.02 -2.32 21.01
N SER A 147 -4.29 -1.06 20.65
CA SER A 147 -4.43 0.05 21.61
C SER A 147 -5.74 0.00 22.42
N GLY A 148 -6.77 -0.66 21.89
CA GLY A 148 -8.08 -0.88 22.54
C GLY A 148 -8.21 -2.23 23.27
N GLY A 149 -7.18 -3.08 23.19
CA GLY A 149 -7.18 -4.44 23.73
C GLY A 149 -6.84 -4.54 25.22
N SER A 150 -7.65 -3.95 26.09
CA SER A 150 -7.75 -4.37 27.50
C SER A 150 -9.22 -4.40 27.93
N ALA A 151 -9.96 -5.37 27.38
CA ALA A 151 -11.19 -5.87 27.97
C ALA A 151 -11.52 -7.27 27.42
N SER A 152 -11.40 -8.26 28.31
CA SER A 152 -12.01 -9.60 28.26
C SER A 152 -11.38 -10.67 27.37
N VAL A 153 -10.53 -11.50 27.98
CA VAL A 153 -10.60 -12.97 27.83
C VAL A 153 -10.36 -13.61 29.20
N THR A 154 -11.43 -14.08 29.84
CA THR A 154 -11.34 -15.19 30.79
C THR A 154 -11.22 -16.47 29.95
N ALA A 155 -10.04 -17.08 29.94
CA ALA A 155 -9.85 -18.50 29.64
C ALA A 155 -8.58 -19.02 30.30
N THR A 156 -8.79 -20.09 31.06
CA THR A 156 -7.90 -20.82 31.95
C THR A 156 -6.86 -21.70 31.22
N THR A 157 -5.66 -21.79 31.81
CA THR A 157 -4.61 -22.85 31.73
C THR A 157 -3.69 -22.96 30.49
N GLY A 158 -2.37 -22.95 30.75
CA GLY A 158 -1.47 -24.00 30.25
C GLY A 158 -0.20 -23.61 29.46
N ALA A 159 0.93 -23.50 30.18
CA ALA A 159 2.28 -23.99 29.83
C ALA A 159 3.03 -23.60 28.53
N VAL A 160 4.16 -22.91 28.76
CA VAL A 160 5.54 -23.06 28.21
C VAL A 160 5.79 -22.92 26.70
N GLY A 161 6.64 -21.92 26.36
CA GLY A 161 7.48 -21.95 25.16
C GLY A 161 7.99 -20.57 24.72
N SER A 162 9.26 -20.27 25.00
CA SER A 162 10.06 -19.19 24.39
C SER A 162 11.22 -19.88 23.62
N PRO A 163 11.92 -19.26 22.64
CA PRO A 163 12.01 -17.82 22.42
C PRO A 163 11.96 -17.29 20.97
N ALA A 164 11.66 -16.00 20.90
CA ALA A 164 12.25 -14.96 20.05
C ALA A 164 12.64 -15.31 18.59
N HIS A 165 11.79 -14.87 17.67
CA HIS A 165 12.23 -14.39 16.36
C HIS A 165 11.94 -12.90 16.23
N SER A 166 13.01 -12.13 16.12
CA SER A 166 13.00 -10.71 15.79
C SER A 166 12.38 -10.50 14.40
N PRO A 167 11.39 -9.63 14.22
CA PRO A 167 10.91 -9.30 12.88
C PRO A 167 11.87 -8.29 12.23
N GLU A 168 12.63 -8.76 11.24
CA GLU A 168 13.30 -7.91 10.26
C GLU A 168 12.22 -7.32 9.32
N PRO A 169 12.28 -6.03 8.90
CA PRO A 169 11.16 -5.39 8.22
C PRO A 169 10.88 -6.03 6.86
N GLU A 170 9.70 -6.63 6.75
CA GLU A 170 9.20 -7.29 5.55
C GLU A 170 9.05 -6.28 4.41
N ALA A 171 9.74 -6.54 3.30
CA ALA A 171 9.58 -5.75 2.09
C ALA A 171 8.16 -5.92 1.56
N VAL A 172 7.54 -4.82 1.11
CA VAL A 172 6.22 -4.84 0.48
C VAL A 172 6.28 -5.69 -0.80
N ASP A 173 5.83 -6.95 -0.73
CA ASP A 173 5.78 -7.82 -1.88
C ASP A 173 4.46 -7.67 -2.63
N LEU A 174 4.51 -6.85 -3.68
CA LEU A 174 3.38 -6.64 -4.58
C LEU A 174 3.14 -7.81 -5.55
N GLY A 175 3.93 -8.88 -5.50
CA GLY A 175 3.89 -10.02 -6.42
C GLY A 175 2.74 -11.03 -6.23
N ALA A 176 2.09 -11.07 -5.08
CA ALA A 176 1.02 -12.05 -4.80
C ALA A 176 -0.29 -11.83 -5.58
N ALA A 177 -0.43 -10.71 -6.32
CA ALA A 177 -1.65 -10.38 -7.05
C ALA A 177 -1.69 -10.92 -8.49
N VAL A 178 -0.64 -11.60 -8.99
CA VAL A 178 -0.62 -12.08 -10.38
C VAL A 178 -1.13 -13.52 -10.53
N LEU A 179 -1.14 -14.33 -9.46
CA LEU A 179 -1.61 -15.71 -9.51
C LEU A 179 -3.11 -15.88 -9.84
N PRO A 180 -4.05 -15.08 -9.30
CA PRO A 180 -5.47 -15.30 -9.59
C PRO A 180 -5.91 -14.76 -10.98
N VAL A 181 -5.09 -13.95 -11.66
CA VAL A 181 -5.39 -13.43 -13.01
C VAL A 181 -4.91 -14.37 -14.12
N LEU A 182 -3.84 -15.14 -13.90
CA LEU A 182 -3.39 -16.16 -14.85
C LEU A 182 -4.27 -17.43 -14.84
N LEU A 183 -4.88 -17.78 -13.70
CA LEU A 183 -5.85 -18.89 -13.65
C LEU A 183 -7.18 -18.59 -14.36
N ARG A 184 -7.57 -17.32 -14.51
CA ARG A 184 -8.86 -16.94 -15.12
C ARG A 184 -8.86 -16.93 -16.65
N LYS A 185 -7.71 -17.13 -17.31
CA LYS A 185 -7.61 -17.18 -18.79
C LYS A 185 -7.58 -18.59 -19.39
N ALA A 186 -7.70 -19.65 -18.58
CA ALA A 186 -7.66 -21.04 -19.04
C ALA A 186 -9.04 -21.72 -19.18
N ALA A 187 -10.14 -20.97 -19.24
CA ALA A 187 -11.47 -21.50 -19.54
C ALA A 187 -12.01 -20.88 -20.84
N VAL A 188 -11.39 -21.26 -21.97
CA VAL A 188 -11.96 -21.11 -23.31
C VAL A 188 -12.41 -22.52 -23.75
N PRO A 189 -13.63 -22.70 -24.30
CA PRO A 189 -14.30 -23.99 -24.35
C PRO A 189 -13.64 -24.95 -25.33
N THR A 190 -13.18 -26.10 -24.83
CA THR A 190 -12.67 -27.24 -25.61
C THR A 190 -13.69 -27.81 -26.62
N ALA A 191 -14.97 -27.45 -26.50
CA ALA A 191 -16.03 -27.87 -27.42
C ALA A 191 -15.92 -27.26 -28.83
N ALA A 192 -15.37 -26.04 -28.99
CA ALA A 192 -15.32 -25.38 -30.31
C ALA A 192 -14.24 -25.95 -31.26
N VAL A 193 -13.15 -26.47 -30.71
CA VAL A 193 -12.03 -27.03 -31.50
C VAL A 193 -12.40 -28.40 -32.07
N LEU A 194 -13.11 -29.24 -31.31
CA LEU A 194 -13.51 -30.58 -31.76
C LEU A 194 -14.52 -30.54 -32.92
N VAL A 195 -15.51 -29.64 -32.87
CA VAL A 195 -16.50 -29.50 -33.95
C VAL A 195 -15.84 -29.05 -35.26
N THR A 196 -14.88 -28.13 -35.18
CA THR A 196 -14.18 -27.61 -36.36
C THR A 196 -13.30 -28.68 -37.02
N VAL A 197 -12.59 -29.49 -36.22
CA VAL A 197 -11.76 -30.59 -36.74
C VAL A 197 -12.61 -31.70 -37.37
N VAL A 198 -13.77 -32.04 -36.79
CA VAL A 198 -14.67 -33.07 -37.34
C VAL A 198 -15.30 -32.61 -38.66
N VAL A 199 -15.73 -31.34 -38.77
CA VAL A 199 -16.27 -30.78 -40.01
C VAL A 199 -15.22 -30.77 -41.12
N ILE A 200 -13.98 -30.38 -40.82
CA ILE A 200 -12.88 -30.38 -41.81
C ILE A 200 -12.54 -31.82 -42.27
N GLN A 201 -12.54 -32.81 -41.37
CA GLN A 201 -12.28 -34.20 -41.77
C GLN A 201 -13.42 -34.80 -42.61
N LEU A 202 -14.69 -34.49 -42.31
CA LEU A 202 -15.83 -34.94 -43.10
C LEU A 202 -15.84 -34.34 -44.52
N LEU A 203 -15.49 -33.05 -44.65
CA LEU A 203 -15.38 -32.40 -45.96
C LEU A 203 -14.23 -32.96 -46.79
N ARG A 204 -13.06 -33.25 -46.19
CA ARG A 204 -11.92 -33.86 -46.91
C ARG A 204 -12.17 -35.32 -47.32
N ARG A 205 -12.99 -36.07 -46.56
CA ARG A 205 -13.38 -37.45 -46.94
C ARG A 205 -14.35 -37.47 -48.13
N ARG A 206 -15.23 -36.47 -48.24
CA ARG A 206 -16.21 -36.37 -49.32
C ARG A 206 -15.58 -35.94 -50.65
N SER A 207 -14.47 -35.22 -50.64
CA SER A 207 -13.77 -34.81 -51.87
C SER A 207 -12.76 -35.85 -52.41
N ARG A 208 -12.59 -36.99 -51.73
CA ARG A 208 -11.67 -38.08 -52.13
C ARG A 208 -12.40 -39.35 -52.58
N ARG A 209 -13.72 -39.32 -52.66
CA ARG A 209 -14.54 -40.32 -53.34
C ARG A 209 -15.11 -39.70 -54.59
#